data_AF-A0A2B8ARE8-F1
#
_entry.id   AF-A0A2B8ARE8-F1
#
_cell.length_a   1.000
_cell.length_b   1.000
_cell.length_c   1.000
_cell.angle_alpha   90.00
_cell.angle_beta   90.00
_cell.angle_gamma   90.00
#
_symmetry.space_group_name_H-M   'P 1'
#
loop_
_entity.id
_entity.type
_entity.pdbx_description
1 polymer ?
#
loop_
_entity_poly.entity_id
_entity_poly.type
_entity_poly.pdbx_seq_one_letter_code
_entity_poly.pdbx_strand_id
1 'polypeptide(L)'
;MTHHDTHRTPGGNGASEYRIAHLHERLAREGSGDMGTRLEMRGSTLLVTGTAPSAASRDEILRIVAEELPGVPVHSDIVLSESSAPDRPEDLS
;
A
#
# COMPACT_ATOMS: atom_id res chain seq x y z
N MET A 1 14.50 -19.30 42.24
CA MET A 1 13.62 -18.12 42.31
C MET A 1 13.93 -17.26 41.11
N THR A 2 13.34 -17.65 39.98
CA THR A 2 12.18 -17.01 39.33
C THR A 2 12.59 -15.80 38.46
N HIS A 3 12.68 -16.12 37.17
CA HIS A 3 12.22 -15.37 36.01
C HIS A 3 12.60 -13.89 35.87
N HIS A 4 13.33 -13.57 34.80
CA HIS A 4 12.74 -12.68 33.80
C HIS A 4 13.30 -12.99 32.41
N ASP A 5 12.59 -13.91 31.74
CA ASP A 5 12.54 -13.95 30.29
C ASP A 5 11.85 -12.66 29.85
N THR A 6 12.62 -11.74 29.25
CA THR A 6 12.08 -10.59 28.54
C THR A 6 12.55 -10.65 27.10
N HIS A 7 12.36 -11.80 26.46
CA HIS A 7 12.08 -11.80 25.04
C HIS A 7 10.71 -11.14 24.84
N ARG A 8 10.67 -9.80 24.96
CA ARG A 8 9.53 -9.00 24.51
C ARG A 8 9.46 -9.20 23.02
N THR A 9 8.70 -10.19 22.56
CA THR A 9 8.24 -10.25 21.17
C THR A 9 7.72 -8.86 20.87
N PRO A 10 8.27 -8.13 19.89
CA PRO A 10 7.65 -6.89 19.44
C PRO A 10 6.23 -7.31 19.08
N GLY A 11 5.25 -6.87 19.88
CA GLY A 11 3.84 -7.15 19.62
C GLY A 11 3.58 -6.82 18.15
N GLY A 12 2.76 -7.62 17.47
CA GLY A 12 2.65 -7.67 16.00
C GLY A 12 2.49 -6.33 15.27
N ASN A 13 2.26 -5.23 15.99
CA ASN A 13 2.29 -3.86 15.50
C ASN A 13 3.71 -3.33 15.16
N GLY A 14 4.72 -3.52 16.01
CA GLY A 14 6.06 -2.96 15.77
C GLY A 14 6.80 -3.62 14.59
N ALA A 15 6.56 -4.92 14.39
CA ALA A 15 7.04 -5.62 13.20
C ALA A 15 6.30 -5.18 11.93
N SER A 16 5.01 -4.82 12.03
CA SER A 16 4.22 -4.32 10.91
C SER A 16 4.62 -2.89 10.53
N GLU A 17 4.86 -2.02 11.51
CA GLU A 17 5.37 -0.65 11.30
C GLU A 17 6.72 -0.66 10.57
N TYR A 18 7.65 -1.53 11.00
CA TYR A 18 8.93 -1.70 10.32
C TYR A 18 8.77 -2.19 8.88
N ARG A 19 7.92 -3.20 8.64
CA ARG A 19 7.63 -3.70 7.29
C ARG A 19 7.01 -2.64 6.40
N ILE A 20 6.16 -1.77 6.94
CA ILE A 20 5.54 -0.66 6.19
C ILE A 20 6.55 0.41 5.84
N ALA A 21 7.45 0.76 6.75
CA ALA A 21 8.55 1.67 6.44
C ALA A 21 9.43 1.09 5.32
N HIS A 22 9.73 -0.20 5.35
CA HIS A 22 10.49 -0.87 4.31
C HIS A 22 9.73 -0.93 2.96
N LEU A 23 8.42 -1.17 3.01
CA LEU A 23 7.55 -1.16 1.84
C LEU A 23 7.50 0.23 1.20
N HIS A 24 7.42 1.30 2.00
CA HIS A 24 7.51 2.67 1.50
C HIS A 24 8.83 2.93 0.76
N GLU A 25 9.95 2.49 1.32
CA GLU A 25 11.27 2.61 0.69
C GLU A 25 11.34 1.84 -0.63
N ARG A 26 10.82 0.62 -0.67
CA ARG A 26 10.79 -0.21 -1.88
C ARG A 26 9.92 0.42 -2.97
N LEU A 27 8.73 0.92 -2.63
CA LEU A 27 7.84 1.58 -3.59
C LEU A 27 8.43 2.88 -4.13
N ALA A 28 9.11 3.67 -3.29
CA ALA A 28 9.82 4.87 -3.73
C ALA A 28 10.94 4.53 -4.73
N ARG A 29 11.70 3.45 -4.48
CA ARG A 29 12.78 2.99 -5.37
C ARG A 29 12.27 2.43 -6.70
N GLU A 30 11.13 1.74 -6.70
CA GLU A 30 10.53 1.15 -7.91
C GLU A 30 9.69 2.17 -8.72
N GLY A 31 9.73 3.46 -8.37
CA GLY A 31 9.08 4.55 -9.11
C GLY A 31 7.55 4.61 -8.96
N SER A 32 6.97 3.75 -8.11
CA SER A 32 5.53 3.74 -7.81
C SER A 32 5.17 4.65 -6.62
N GLY A 33 6.16 5.01 -5.79
CA GLY A 33 5.99 5.83 -4.60
C GLY A 33 6.01 7.35 -4.84
N ASP A 34 6.33 7.81 -6.06
CA ASP A 34 6.51 9.24 -6.36
C ASP A 34 5.17 9.99 -6.53
N MET A 35 4.05 9.27 -6.59
CA MET A 35 2.70 9.85 -6.66
C MET A 35 1.86 9.42 -5.45
N GLY A 36 1.90 10.21 -4.38
CA GLY A 36 0.83 10.34 -3.37
C GLY A 36 0.36 9.08 -2.63
N THR A 37 1.03 7.94 -2.76
CA THR A 37 0.57 6.67 -2.17
C THR A 37 0.99 6.56 -0.71
N ARG A 38 0.00 6.38 0.17
CA ARG A 38 0.14 6.33 1.62
C ARG A 38 -0.34 4.97 2.14
N LEU A 39 0.49 4.34 2.97
CA LEU A 39 0.23 3.05 3.60
C LEU A 39 0.00 3.27 5.10
N GLU A 40 -1.11 2.77 5.65
CA GLU A 40 -1.43 2.91 7.08
C GLU A 40 -2.01 1.63 7.67
N MET A 41 -1.49 1.19 8.83
CA MET A 41 -2.16 0.16 9.61
C MET A 41 -3.35 0.72 10.38
N ARG A 42 -4.50 0.12 10.16
CA ARG A 42 -5.72 0.32 10.94
C ARG A 42 -6.04 -1.00 11.65
N GLY A 43 -5.53 -1.13 12.87
CA GLY A 43 -5.61 -2.38 13.62
C GLY A 43 -4.82 -3.49 12.92
N SER A 44 -5.53 -4.50 12.42
CA SER A 44 -4.94 -5.64 11.68
C SER A 44 -5.06 -5.52 10.16
N THR A 45 -5.53 -4.38 9.66
CA THR A 45 -5.80 -4.16 8.21
C THR A 45 -4.92 -3.05 7.69
N LEU A 46 -4.31 -3.25 6.53
CA LEU A 46 -3.54 -2.23 5.84
C LEU A 46 -4.44 -1.44 4.91
N LEU A 47 -4.47 -0.12 5.09
CA LEU A 47 -5.11 0.81 4.16
C LEU A 47 -4.04 1.37 3.23
N VAL A 48 -4.25 1.21 1.93
CA VAL A 48 -3.45 1.80 0.85
C VAL A 48 -4.29 2.86 0.19
N THR A 49 -3.89 4.13 0.32
CA THR A 49 -4.58 5.26 -0.31
C THR A 49 -3.63 5.97 -1.25
N GLY A 50 -4.13 6.61 -2.30
CA GLY A 50 -3.27 7.43 -3.15
C GLY A 50 -3.79 7.58 -4.57
N THR A 51 -2.89 7.95 -5.47
CA THR A 51 -3.22 8.09 -6.88
C THR A 51 -2.19 7.37 -7.72
N ALA A 52 -2.64 6.44 -8.57
CA ALA A 52 -1.78 5.68 -9.47
C ALA A 52 -1.98 6.15 -10.91
N PRO A 53 -0.93 6.21 -11.74
CA PRO A 53 -1.05 6.69 -13.13
C PRO A 53 -1.83 5.74 -14.04
N SER A 54 -2.00 4.47 -13.66
CA SER A 54 -2.74 3.47 -14.43
C SER A 54 -3.24 2.33 -13.53
N ALA A 55 -4.18 1.52 -14.03
CA ALA A 55 -4.61 0.31 -13.34
C ALA A 55 -3.46 -0.69 -13.12
N ALA A 56 -2.56 -0.82 -14.08
CA ALA A 56 -1.39 -1.70 -13.96
C ALA A 56 -0.45 -1.27 -12.83
N SER A 57 -0.21 0.03 -12.67
CA SER A 57 0.59 0.56 -11.55
C SER A 57 -0.08 0.32 -10.20
N ARG A 58 -1.40 0.48 -10.12
CA ARG A 58 -2.18 0.13 -8.91
C ARG A 58 -2.01 -1.35 -8.57
N ASP A 59 -2.19 -2.23 -9.54
CA ASP A 59 -2.14 -3.68 -9.30
C ASP A 59 -0.74 -4.14 -8.90
N GLU A 60 0.30 -3.51 -9.46
CA GLU A 60 1.70 -3.76 -9.07
C GLU A 60 1.96 -3.35 -7.61
N ILE A 61 1.47 -2.19 -7.18
CA ILE A 61 1.56 -1.75 -5.78
C ILE A 61 0.88 -2.79 -4.86
N LEU A 62 -0.32 -3.24 -5.21
CA LEU A 62 -1.07 -4.22 -4.40
C LEU A 62 -0.37 -5.58 -4.36
N ARG A 63 0.28 -6.00 -5.45
CA ARG A 63 1.07 -7.23 -5.50
C ARG A 63 2.26 -7.15 -4.53
N ILE A 64 3.03 -6.07 -4.58
CA ILE A 64 4.19 -5.85 -3.70
C ILE A 64 3.73 -5.82 -2.23
N VAL A 65 2.63 -5.12 -1.93
CA VAL A 65 2.04 -5.07 -0.59
C VAL A 65 1.69 -6.48 -0.09
N ALA A 66 1.01 -7.29 -0.92
CA ALA A 66 0.59 -8.63 -0.55
C ALA A 66 1.77 -9.59 -0.33
N GLU A 67 2.87 -9.41 -1.07
CA GLU A 67 4.10 -10.19 -0.92
C GLU A 67 4.83 -9.87 0.40
N GLU A 68 4.91 -8.58 0.77
CA GLU A 68 5.59 -8.15 2.00
C GLU A 68 4.76 -8.41 3.27
N LEU A 69 3.43 -8.41 3.14
CA LEU A 69 2.49 -8.57 4.25
C LEU A 69 1.48 -9.71 3.99
N PRO A 70 1.96 -10.96 3.87
CA PRO A 70 1.09 -12.09 3.63
C PRO A 70 0.12 -12.28 4.81
N GLY A 71 -1.16 -12.47 4.50
CA GLY A 71 -2.21 -12.70 5.50
C GLY A 71 -2.74 -11.44 6.19
N VAL A 72 -2.25 -10.25 5.84
CA VAL A 72 -2.83 -8.97 6.27
C VAL A 72 -3.93 -8.59 5.28
N PRO A 73 -5.19 -8.37 5.72
CA PRO A 73 -6.22 -7.80 4.87
C PRO A 73 -5.77 -6.42 4.34
N VAL A 74 -5.91 -6.22 3.03
CA VAL A 74 -5.53 -4.97 2.37
C VAL A 74 -6.79 -4.29 1.83
N HIS A 75 -7.04 -3.06 2.26
CA HIS A 75 -8.03 -2.18 1.65
C HIS A 75 -7.32 -1.15 0.79
N SER A 76 -7.74 -1.03 -0.47
CA SER A 76 -7.14 -0.11 -1.44
C SER A 76 -8.15 0.95 -1.84
N ASP A 77 -7.81 2.21 -1.61
CA ASP A 77 -8.51 3.39 -2.10
C ASP A 77 -7.53 4.22 -2.96
N ILE A 78 -7.14 3.61 -4.09
CA ILE A 78 -6.21 4.19 -5.06
C ILE A 78 -7.02 4.67 -6.25
N VAL A 79 -7.02 5.98 -6.47
CA VAL A 79 -7.66 6.61 -7.63
C VAL A 79 -6.69 6.56 -8.82
N LEU A 80 -7.21 6.33 -10.03
CA LEU A 80 -6.37 6.38 -11.23
C LEU A 80 -6.26 7.82 -11.75
N SER A 81 -5.04 8.29 -12.02
CA SER A 81 -4.79 9.57 -12.68
C SER A 81 -5.07 9.55 -14.17
N GLU A 82 -5.46 8.41 -14.75
CA GLU A 82 -5.78 8.33 -16.18
C GLU A 82 -6.75 9.44 -16.53
N SER A 83 -6.28 10.35 -17.38
CA SER A 83 -7.09 11.23 -18.21
C SER A 83 -7.91 10.32 -19.12
N SER A 84 -9.00 9.76 -18.61
CA SER A 84 -10.13 9.40 -19.44
C SER A 84 -10.52 10.68 -20.17
N ALA A 85 -9.94 10.89 -21.35
CA ALA A 85 -10.59 11.71 -22.35
C ALA A 85 -12.03 11.17 -22.40
N PRO A 86 -13.05 12.02 -22.20
CA PRO A 86 -14.42 11.54 -22.24
C PRO A 86 -14.60 10.90 -23.61
N ASP A 87 -14.84 9.59 -23.62
CA ASP A 87 -15.07 8.81 -24.84
C ASP A 87 -16.48 9.09 -25.36
N ARG A 88 -16.78 10.37 -25.55
CA ARG A 88 -17.99 10.85 -26.21
C ARG A 88 -17.54 11.38 -27.56
N PRO A 89 -17.80 10.68 -28.67
CA PRO A 89 -17.91 11.38 -29.93
C PRO A 89 -19.05 12.39 -29.75
N GLU A 90 -18.69 13.65 -29.63
CA GLU A 90 -19.65 14.75 -29.74
C GLU A 90 -20.18 14.70 -31.18
N ASP A 91 -21.35 14.10 -31.35
CA ASP A 91 -22.08 14.16 -32.62
C ASP A 91 -22.59 15.59 -32.79
N LEU A 92 -21.93 16.36 -33.64
CA LEU A 92 -22.35 17.69 -34.03
C LEU A 92 -23.39 17.55 -35.16
N SER A 93 -24.66 17.37 -34.77
CA SER A 93 -25.81 17.51 -35.67
C SER A 93 -26.22 18.96 -35.88
#